data_AF-A0A9C7SHV3-F1
#
_entry.id   AF-A0A9C7SHV3-F1
#
_cell.length_a   1.000
_cell.length_b   1.000
_cell.length_c   1.000
_cell.angle_alpha   90.00
_cell.angle_beta   90.00
_cell.angle_gamma   90.00
#
_symmetry.space_group_name_H-M   'P 1'
#
loop_
_entity.id
_entity.type
_entity.pdbx_description
1 polymer ?
#
loop_
_entity_poly.entity_id
_entity_poly.type
_entity_poly.pdbx_seq_one_letter_code
_entity_poly.pdbx_strand_id
1 'polypeptide(L)'
;MTDTPRNKTSRMSRLSLLSIAVTALTASPAQAFTFSSGDLQGSLDTTISYGARWRVQDRDQSIIGKANGGTANSVNGDDGNLNYDKGLVANVLKITPELELRYKNYGAFFRGYYFYDFEVMGNDTARTPLSEAAKDQVGEKGELLDAYVWGSWDVNNKPLDVRLGNQVINWGESTFIQGGMSSINPVNVNSLRVPGAELREAIKPVPRIWASLGATDKVSVEGFYQTNWKKTIIDPVGSYFSTSDLAGDGAEKVVLGFGSYPD
;
A
#
# COMPACT_ATOMS: atom_id res chain seq x y z
N MET A 1 -66.32 -41.61 11.56
CA MET A 1 -66.19 -40.20 11.14
C MET A 1 -64.73 -39.81 11.36
N THR A 2 -63.97 -39.91 10.27
CA THR A 2 -62.59 -39.49 9.99
C THR A 2 -61.54 -39.48 11.11
N ASP A 3 -60.73 -40.53 11.08
CA ASP A 3 -59.35 -40.62 11.58
C ASP A 3 -58.40 -40.19 10.44
N THR A 4 -57.43 -39.30 10.66
CA THR A 4 -56.28 -39.11 9.74
C THR A 4 -55.11 -38.39 10.44
N PRO A 5 -53.84 -38.77 10.18
CA PRO A 5 -52.71 -38.58 11.09
C PRO A 5 -51.89 -37.31 10.81
N ARG A 6 -51.20 -36.82 11.86
CA ARG A 6 -50.24 -35.72 11.78
C ARG A 6 -48.89 -36.23 11.25
N ASN A 7 -48.67 -36.08 9.95
CA ASN A 7 -47.41 -36.42 9.29
C ASN A 7 -46.26 -35.47 9.70
N LYS A 8 -45.12 -36.04 10.10
CA LYS A 8 -43.81 -35.37 10.09
C LYS A 8 -43.37 -35.19 8.64
N THR A 9 -43.04 -33.96 8.24
CA THR A 9 -42.26 -33.70 7.03
C THR A 9 -41.22 -32.63 7.30
N SER A 10 -39.95 -33.06 7.33
CA SER A 10 -38.80 -32.19 7.13
C SER A 10 -38.85 -31.62 5.71
N ARG A 11 -38.66 -30.31 5.57
CA ARG A 11 -38.21 -29.73 4.30
C ARG A 11 -37.26 -28.57 4.58
N MET A 12 -35.99 -28.84 4.31
CA MET A 12 -34.98 -27.83 4.01
C MET A 12 -35.50 -26.91 2.89
N SER A 13 -35.41 -25.60 3.12
CA SER A 13 -35.55 -24.57 2.10
C SER A 13 -35.05 -23.27 2.73
N ARG A 14 -34.17 -22.46 2.16
CA ARG A 14 -33.47 -22.41 0.88
C ARG A 14 -32.18 -21.62 1.19
N LEU A 15 -31.06 -21.98 0.58
CA LEU A 15 -29.88 -21.10 0.54
C LEU A 15 -30.34 -19.77 -0.07
N SER A 16 -30.29 -18.70 0.72
CA SER A 16 -30.40 -17.35 0.20
C SER A 16 -29.14 -17.07 -0.60
N LEU A 17 -29.31 -17.07 -1.92
CA LEU A 17 -28.35 -16.62 -2.91
C LEU A 17 -27.77 -15.27 -2.46
N LEU A 18 -26.49 -15.27 -2.09
CA LEU A 18 -25.69 -14.06 -2.00
C LEU A 18 -25.58 -13.52 -3.43
N SER A 19 -26.44 -12.58 -3.78
CA SER A 19 -26.34 -11.83 -5.02
C SER A 19 -25.01 -11.08 -5.01
N ILE A 20 -24.02 -11.60 -5.74
CA ILE A 20 -22.83 -10.85 -6.11
C ILE A 20 -23.33 -9.74 -7.05
N ALA A 21 -23.65 -8.58 -6.48
CA ALA A 21 -23.82 -7.36 -7.24
C ALA A 21 -22.41 -6.96 -7.72
N VAL A 22 -22.04 -7.45 -8.91
CA VAL A 22 -21.00 -6.81 -9.71
C VAL A 22 -21.58 -5.45 -10.10
N THR A 23 -21.38 -4.44 -9.25
CA THR A 23 -21.63 -3.07 -9.65
C THR A 23 -20.63 -2.77 -10.74
N ALA A 24 -21.11 -2.73 -11.98
CA ALA A 24 -20.40 -2.09 -13.07
C ALA A 24 -20.24 -0.62 -12.68
N LEU A 25 -19.14 -0.31 -11.99
CA LEU A 25 -18.63 1.05 -11.91
C LEU A 25 -18.40 1.45 -13.37
N THR A 26 -19.30 2.28 -13.90
CA THR A 26 -19.05 3.03 -15.12
C THR A 26 -17.72 3.72 -14.90
N ALA A 27 -16.66 3.23 -15.53
CA ALA A 27 -15.38 3.91 -15.54
C ALA A 27 -15.61 5.25 -16.22
N SER A 28 -15.80 6.32 -15.45
CA SER A 28 -15.69 7.66 -15.97
C SER A 28 -14.30 7.76 -16.62
N PRO A 29 -14.18 8.25 -17.86
CA PRO A 29 -12.87 8.48 -18.45
C PRO A 29 -12.09 9.36 -17.47
N ALA A 30 -10.86 8.97 -17.14
CA ALA A 30 -9.97 9.78 -16.33
C ALA A 30 -9.88 11.18 -16.97
N GLN A 31 -10.44 12.19 -16.30
CA GLN A 31 -10.43 13.58 -16.75
C GLN A 31 -9.11 14.20 -16.29
N ALA A 32 -8.09 14.10 -17.12
CA ALA A 32 -6.91 14.94 -16.97
C ALA A 32 -7.33 16.40 -17.21
N PHE A 33 -7.21 17.27 -16.21
CA PHE A 33 -7.41 18.70 -16.41
C PHE A 33 -6.13 19.29 -16.99
N THR A 34 -6.10 19.51 -18.31
CA THR A 34 -4.97 20.15 -18.99
C THR A 34 -5.21 21.65 -19.14
N PHE A 35 -4.19 22.47 -18.87
CA PHE A 35 -4.23 23.91 -19.07
C PHE A 35 -2.95 24.41 -19.75
N SER A 36 -3.07 25.51 -20.49
CA SER A 36 -1.93 26.13 -21.16
C SER A 36 -2.05 27.65 -21.19
N SER A 37 -0.94 28.35 -20.98
CA SER A 37 -0.85 29.81 -21.12
C SER A 37 0.53 30.20 -21.67
N GLY A 38 0.58 30.60 -22.94
CA GLY A 38 1.85 30.81 -23.63
C GLY A 38 2.69 29.54 -23.65
N ASP A 39 3.93 29.64 -23.17
CA ASP A 39 4.87 28.51 -23.09
C ASP A 39 4.63 27.59 -21.88
N LEU A 40 3.74 27.97 -20.95
CA LEU A 40 3.38 27.15 -19.80
C LEU A 40 2.30 26.13 -20.20
N GLN A 41 2.57 24.87 -19.95
CA GLN A 41 1.62 23.76 -20.07
C GLN A 41 1.53 23.07 -18.71
N GLY A 42 0.34 22.58 -18.36
CA GLY A 42 0.19 21.77 -17.16
C GLY A 42 -0.95 20.77 -17.28
N SER A 43 -0.87 19.71 -16.49
CA SER A 43 -1.93 18.72 -16.32
C SER A 43 -2.11 18.43 -14.84
N LEU A 44 -3.38 18.31 -14.43
CA LEU A 44 -3.77 17.79 -13.14
C LEU A 44 -4.57 16.51 -13.37
N ASP A 45 -3.98 15.39 -13.00
CA ASP A 45 -4.59 14.08 -12.99
C ASP A 45 -4.99 13.75 -11.55
N THR A 46 -6.16 13.16 -11.35
CA THR A 46 -6.60 12.77 -10.00
C THR A 46 -7.25 11.40 -10.06
N THR A 47 -6.66 10.46 -9.34
CA THR A 47 -7.20 9.11 -9.20
C THR A 47 -7.92 9.00 -7.87
N ILE A 48 -9.19 8.59 -7.88
CA ILE A 48 -9.96 8.31 -6.67
C ILE A 48 -10.37 6.84 -6.71
N SER A 49 -10.15 6.11 -5.62
CA SER A 49 -10.59 4.73 -5.50
C SER A 49 -11.29 4.49 -4.18
N TYR A 50 -12.33 3.67 -4.22
CA TYR A 50 -12.99 3.13 -3.04
C TYR A 50 -12.92 1.60 -3.11
N GLY A 51 -12.56 0.95 -2.01
CA GLY A 51 -12.42 -0.50 -1.98
C GLY A 51 -12.54 -1.08 -0.59
N ALA A 52 -12.98 -2.33 -0.51
CA ALA A 52 -13.17 -3.04 0.74
C ALA A 52 -12.55 -4.44 0.68
N ARG A 53 -12.18 -4.99 1.84
CA ARG A 53 -11.60 -6.33 1.98
C ARG A 53 -12.33 -7.12 3.04
N TRP A 54 -12.59 -8.39 2.75
CA TRP A 54 -13.16 -9.33 3.70
C TRP A 54 -12.20 -10.48 4.02
N ARG A 55 -12.10 -10.82 5.30
CA ARG A 55 -11.61 -12.11 5.76
C ARG A 55 -12.72 -13.15 5.65
N VAL A 56 -12.52 -14.18 4.85
CA VAL A 56 -13.53 -15.23 4.58
C VAL A 56 -13.26 -16.56 5.28
N GLN A 57 -12.06 -16.75 5.81
CA GLN A 57 -11.65 -17.95 6.54
C GLN A 57 -11.46 -17.67 8.02
N ASP A 58 -11.56 -18.73 8.83
CA ASP A 58 -11.33 -18.64 10.27
C ASP A 58 -9.87 -18.32 10.57
N ARG A 59 -9.59 -18.03 11.85
CA ARG A 59 -8.23 -17.87 12.36
C ARG A 59 -7.43 -19.15 12.18
N ASP A 60 -6.32 -19.07 11.46
CA ASP A 60 -5.41 -20.20 11.31
C ASP A 60 -4.67 -20.45 12.64
N GLN A 61 -4.89 -21.65 13.20
CA GLN A 61 -4.31 -22.04 14.48
C GLN A 61 -2.80 -22.30 14.40
N SER A 62 -2.25 -22.50 13.19
CA SER A 62 -0.81 -22.74 12.96
C SER A 62 0.06 -21.49 13.15
N ILE A 63 -0.57 -20.31 13.12
CA ILE A 63 0.09 -19.01 13.32
C ILE A 63 -0.32 -18.32 14.62
N ILE A 64 -1.07 -19.01 15.49
CA ILE A 64 -1.40 -18.55 16.84
C ILE A 64 -0.51 -19.28 17.84
N GLY A 65 0.12 -18.55 18.76
CA GLY A 65 0.97 -19.14 19.79
C GLY A 65 0.21 -20.09 20.70
N LYS A 66 0.85 -21.16 21.17
CA LYS A 66 0.28 -22.14 22.11
C LYS A 66 -0.32 -21.47 23.36
N ALA A 67 0.32 -20.42 23.87
CA ALA A 67 -0.17 -19.67 25.03
C ALA A 67 -1.50 -18.93 24.74
N ASN A 68 -1.83 -18.70 23.48
CA ASN A 68 -3.07 -18.08 23.00
C ASN A 68 -4.07 -19.11 22.43
N GLY A 69 -3.84 -20.42 22.66
CA GLY A 69 -4.74 -21.50 22.26
C GLY A 69 -4.50 -22.08 20.86
N GLY A 70 -3.45 -21.64 20.16
CA GLY A 70 -3.05 -22.18 18.86
C GLY A 70 -2.00 -23.28 18.96
N THR A 71 -1.25 -23.47 17.88
CA THR A 71 -0.23 -24.53 17.74
C THR A 71 1.18 -24.00 17.46
N ALA A 72 1.34 -22.69 17.22
CA ALA A 72 2.63 -22.07 16.99
C ALA A 72 3.47 -21.99 18.27
N ASN A 73 4.79 -22.09 18.15
CA ASN A 73 5.68 -21.99 19.31
C ASN A 73 5.85 -20.55 19.82
N SER A 74 5.58 -19.53 19.01
CA SER A 74 5.75 -18.12 19.40
C SER A 74 4.41 -17.41 19.42
N VAL A 75 4.22 -16.51 20.39
CA VAL A 75 3.11 -15.54 20.39
C VAL A 75 3.48 -14.23 19.67
N ASN A 76 4.74 -14.06 19.29
CA ASN A 76 5.25 -12.78 18.78
C ASN A 76 4.92 -12.51 17.31
N GLY A 77 3.82 -13.04 16.80
CA GLY A 77 3.36 -12.78 15.44
C GLY A 77 1.90 -13.19 15.26
N ASP A 78 1.16 -13.28 16.36
CA ASP A 78 -0.21 -13.79 16.36
C ASP A 78 -1.26 -12.69 16.48
N ASP A 79 -0.90 -11.44 16.85
CA ASP A 79 -1.86 -10.34 16.96
C ASP A 79 -2.57 -10.06 15.63
N GLY A 80 -1.86 -10.09 14.50
CA GLY A 80 -2.48 -9.89 13.17
C GLY A 80 -3.58 -10.91 12.86
N ASN A 81 -3.51 -12.13 13.42
CA ASN A 81 -4.55 -13.14 13.26
C ASN A 81 -5.63 -13.04 14.36
N LEU A 82 -5.23 -12.78 15.60
CA LEU A 82 -6.12 -12.67 16.76
C LEU A 82 -6.97 -11.41 16.76
N ASN A 83 -6.51 -10.32 16.13
CA ASN A 83 -7.23 -9.05 16.05
C ASN A 83 -8.41 -9.06 15.08
N TYR A 84 -8.51 -10.04 14.18
CA TYR A 84 -9.48 -10.02 13.10
C TYR A 84 -10.21 -11.36 12.95
N ASP A 85 -11.52 -11.33 13.16
CA ASP A 85 -12.44 -12.42 12.85
C ASP A 85 -12.86 -12.40 11.38
N LYS A 86 -13.65 -13.41 10.96
CA LYS A 86 -14.30 -13.38 9.64
C LYS A 86 -15.17 -12.12 9.54
N GLY A 87 -15.06 -11.41 8.43
CA GLY A 87 -15.81 -10.18 8.23
C GLY A 87 -15.04 -9.16 7.41
N LEU A 88 -15.53 -7.92 7.45
CA LEU A 88 -14.87 -6.76 6.85
C LEU A 88 -13.60 -6.45 7.64
N VAL A 89 -12.49 -6.22 6.96
CA VAL A 89 -11.18 -5.91 7.59
C VAL A 89 -10.52 -4.65 7.02
N ALA A 90 -11.07 -4.11 5.93
CA ALA A 90 -10.67 -2.83 5.37
C ALA A 90 -11.83 -2.23 4.58
N ASN A 91 -12.02 -0.92 4.68
CA ASN A 91 -13.02 -0.16 3.95
C ASN A 91 -12.44 1.23 3.62
N VAL A 92 -11.82 1.36 2.46
CA VAL A 92 -10.91 2.48 2.16
C VAL A 92 -11.45 3.39 1.08
N LEU A 93 -11.39 4.70 1.34
CA LEU A 93 -11.40 5.75 0.33
C LEU A 93 -9.98 6.30 0.15
N LYS A 94 -9.56 6.48 -1.10
CA LYS A 94 -8.20 6.89 -1.46
C LYS A 94 -8.23 7.90 -2.60
N ILE A 95 -7.32 8.87 -2.55
CA ILE A 95 -7.13 9.89 -3.59
C ILE A 95 -5.64 10.15 -3.85
N THR A 96 -5.27 10.20 -5.13
CA THR A 96 -3.90 10.40 -5.59
C THR A 96 -3.90 11.48 -6.68
N PRO A 97 -3.71 12.76 -6.32
CA PRO A 97 -3.56 13.85 -7.28
C PRO A 97 -2.11 13.96 -7.80
N GLU A 98 -1.98 14.26 -9.08
CA GLU A 98 -0.73 14.40 -9.81
C GLU A 98 -0.76 15.69 -10.63
N LEU A 99 0.16 16.61 -10.32
CA LEU A 99 0.31 17.87 -11.04
C LEU A 99 1.64 17.86 -11.80
N GLU A 100 1.56 18.03 -13.11
CA GLU A 100 2.71 18.25 -13.97
C GLU A 100 2.68 19.66 -14.54
N LEU A 101 3.80 20.35 -14.49
CA LEU A 101 4.00 21.67 -15.08
C LEU A 101 5.20 21.63 -16.01
N ARG A 102 5.07 22.20 -17.21
CA ARG A 102 6.14 22.33 -18.20
C ARG A 102 6.24 23.77 -18.66
N TYR A 103 7.44 24.32 -18.66
CA TYR A 103 7.74 25.63 -19.19
C TYR A 103 9.04 25.56 -19.99
N LYS A 104 8.94 25.64 -21.31
CA LYS A 104 10.07 25.49 -22.24
C LYS A 104 10.86 24.21 -21.95
N ASN A 105 12.11 24.34 -21.52
CA ASN A 105 13.04 23.25 -21.25
C ASN A 105 13.09 22.87 -19.76
N TYR A 106 12.12 23.32 -18.96
CA TYR A 106 11.98 23.02 -17.54
C TYR A 106 10.62 22.42 -17.23
N GLY A 107 10.54 21.70 -16.11
CA GLY A 107 9.26 21.33 -15.54
C GLY A 107 9.31 20.99 -14.07
N ALA A 108 8.13 20.76 -13.51
CA ALA A 108 7.92 20.36 -12.14
C ALA A 108 6.86 19.27 -12.09
N PHE A 109 7.03 18.32 -11.17
CA PHE A 109 6.09 17.24 -10.95
C PHE A 109 5.81 17.10 -9.46
N PHE A 110 4.54 16.97 -9.12
CA PHE A 110 4.05 16.78 -7.76
C PHE A 110 3.04 15.64 -7.74
N ARG A 111 3.19 14.70 -6.79
CA ARG A 111 2.23 13.63 -6.54
C ARG A 111 1.87 13.60 -5.06
N GLY A 112 0.61 13.89 -4.76
CA GLY A 112 0.03 13.68 -3.44
C GLY A 112 -0.60 12.29 -3.34
N TYR A 113 -0.76 11.80 -2.13
CA TYR A 113 -1.45 10.56 -1.81
C TYR A 113 -2.15 10.71 -0.48
N TYR A 114 -3.42 10.32 -0.41
CA TYR A 114 -4.16 10.24 0.84
C TYR A 114 -5.11 9.05 0.83
N PHE A 115 -5.22 8.35 1.96
CA PHE A 115 -6.25 7.35 2.16
C PHE A 115 -6.83 7.40 3.58
N TYR A 116 -8.06 6.92 3.70
CA TYR A 116 -8.78 6.74 4.95
C TYR A 116 -9.52 5.40 4.94
N ASP A 117 -9.26 4.55 5.93
CA ASP A 117 -9.91 3.27 6.16
C ASP A 117 -10.95 3.38 7.28
N PHE A 118 -12.23 3.39 6.89
CA PHE A 118 -13.35 3.48 7.82
C PHE A 118 -13.46 2.27 8.75
N GLU A 119 -12.97 1.09 8.35
CA GLU A 119 -13.00 -0.10 9.19
C GLU A 119 -11.94 0.00 10.30
N VAL A 120 -10.71 0.39 9.94
CA VAL A 120 -9.60 0.50 10.89
C VAL A 120 -9.76 1.68 11.84
N MET A 121 -10.28 2.82 11.36
CA MET A 121 -10.43 4.03 12.17
C MET A 121 -11.74 4.06 12.96
N GLY A 122 -12.77 3.34 12.51
CA GLY A 122 -14.10 3.37 13.10
C GLY A 122 -14.40 2.24 14.09
N ASN A 123 -13.63 1.15 14.07
CA ASN A 123 -13.89 -0.04 14.89
C ASN A 123 -12.65 -0.46 15.71
N ASP A 124 -12.91 -1.15 16.81
CA ASP A 124 -11.86 -1.79 17.61
C ASP A 124 -11.50 -3.16 17.04
N THR A 125 -10.22 -3.51 17.15
CA THR A 125 -9.74 -4.88 16.93
C THR A 125 -10.34 -5.85 17.96
N ALA A 126 -10.45 -7.13 17.62
CA ALA A 126 -11.05 -8.13 18.50
C ALA A 126 -10.28 -8.39 19.82
N ARG A 127 -8.98 -8.07 19.91
CA ARG A 127 -8.15 -8.37 21.07
C ARG A 127 -7.28 -7.20 21.54
N THR A 128 -6.30 -6.84 20.73
CA THR A 128 -5.22 -5.91 21.07
C THR A 128 -5.38 -4.64 20.24
N PRO A 129 -5.76 -3.49 20.85
CA PRO A 129 -5.92 -2.24 20.11
C PRO A 129 -4.68 -1.87 19.30
N LEU A 130 -4.89 -1.36 18.09
CA LEU A 130 -3.82 -0.79 17.30
C LEU A 130 -3.28 0.48 17.97
N SER A 131 -1.96 0.58 18.07
CA SER A 131 -1.30 1.83 18.47
C SER A 131 -1.60 2.96 17.47
N GLU A 132 -1.49 4.20 17.91
CA GLU A 132 -1.66 5.36 17.02
C GLU A 132 -0.67 5.31 15.84
N ALA A 133 0.58 4.88 16.06
CA ALA A 133 1.56 4.70 14.99
C ALA A 133 1.15 3.61 13.98
N ALA A 134 0.42 2.57 14.42
CA ALA A 134 -0.13 1.57 13.52
C ALA A 134 -1.32 2.13 12.72
N LYS A 135 -2.21 2.90 13.37
CA LYS A 135 -3.34 3.57 12.70
C LYS A 135 -2.88 4.60 11.67
N ASP A 136 -1.81 5.35 11.94
CA ASP A 136 -1.17 6.26 10.96
C ASP A 136 -0.64 5.54 9.70
N GLN A 137 -0.42 4.22 9.77
CA GLN A 137 0.08 3.44 8.64
C GLN A 137 -1.00 2.70 7.87
N VAL A 138 -2.04 2.21 8.53
CA VAL A 138 -3.06 1.32 7.93
C VAL A 138 -4.48 1.85 8.04
N GLY A 139 -4.71 2.89 8.84
CA GLY A 139 -6.01 3.54 9.06
C GLY A 139 -6.15 4.83 8.27
N GLU A 140 -5.27 5.80 8.49
CA GLU A 140 -5.30 7.08 7.77
C GLU A 140 -3.89 7.54 7.46
N LYS A 141 -3.64 7.96 6.21
CA LYS A 141 -2.35 8.54 5.86
C LYS A 141 -2.42 9.50 4.69
N GLY A 142 -1.81 10.68 4.87
CA GLY A 142 -1.46 11.61 3.81
C GLY A 142 0.05 11.69 3.61
N GLU A 143 0.53 11.53 2.37
CA GLU A 143 1.95 11.68 2.02
C GLU A 143 2.12 12.49 0.72
N LEU A 144 3.10 13.39 0.71
CA LEU A 144 3.65 13.90 -0.55
C LEU A 144 4.65 12.86 -1.06
N LEU A 145 4.28 12.17 -2.13
CA LEU A 145 5.11 11.14 -2.74
C LEU A 145 6.23 11.83 -3.54
N ASP A 146 5.95 12.24 -4.77
CA ASP A 146 6.93 12.85 -5.66
C ASP A 146 6.81 14.37 -5.61
N ALA A 147 7.96 15.05 -5.58
CA ALA A 147 8.05 16.50 -5.65
C ALA A 147 9.44 16.86 -6.18
N TYR A 148 9.54 17.08 -7.48
CA TYR A 148 10.82 17.39 -8.12
C TYR A 148 10.65 18.38 -9.26
N VAL A 149 11.73 19.07 -9.57
CA VAL A 149 11.89 19.88 -10.77
C VAL A 149 12.90 19.23 -11.70
N TRP A 150 12.77 19.52 -12.99
CA TRP A 150 13.67 19.02 -14.00
C TRP A 150 14.00 20.09 -15.03
N GLY A 151 15.15 19.92 -15.67
CA GLY A 151 15.59 20.74 -16.79
C GLY A 151 16.33 19.89 -17.82
N SER A 152 16.16 20.26 -19.08
CA SER A 152 16.78 19.62 -20.23
C SER A 152 17.56 20.67 -21.03
N TRP A 153 18.78 20.36 -21.44
CA TRP A 153 19.62 21.27 -22.22
C TRP A 153 20.44 20.52 -23.25
N ASP A 154 20.84 21.21 -24.32
CA ASP A 154 21.87 20.73 -25.24
C ASP A 154 23.23 21.37 -24.89
N VAL A 155 24.16 20.57 -24.39
CA VAL A 155 25.52 21.00 -24.04
C VAL A 155 26.50 20.40 -25.04
N ASN A 156 27.08 21.22 -25.91
CA ASN A 156 27.97 20.77 -26.99
C ASN A 156 27.34 19.71 -27.92
N ASN A 157 26.08 19.95 -28.34
CA ASN A 157 25.26 19.01 -29.13
C ASN A 157 25.00 17.66 -28.42
N LYS A 158 25.03 17.65 -27.08
CA LYS A 158 24.71 16.48 -26.26
C LYS A 158 23.55 16.81 -25.33
N PRO A 159 22.47 16.01 -25.34
CA PRO A 159 21.36 16.23 -24.43
C PRO A 159 21.80 15.94 -22.99
N LEU A 160 21.47 16.86 -22.08
CA LEU A 160 21.67 16.76 -20.65
C LEU A 160 20.33 16.97 -19.95
N ASP A 161 19.88 15.98 -19.19
CA ASP A 161 18.73 16.06 -18.32
C ASP A 161 19.18 16.08 -16.86
N VAL A 162 18.60 16.96 -16.06
CA VAL A 162 18.84 17.01 -14.61
C VAL A 162 17.51 17.06 -13.87
N ARG A 163 17.39 16.27 -12.80
CA ARG A 163 16.25 16.25 -11.89
C ARG A 163 16.71 16.49 -10.46
N LEU A 164 15.99 17.35 -9.74
CA LEU A 164 16.24 17.66 -8.34
C LEU A 164 14.94 17.58 -7.53
N GLY A 165 14.96 16.79 -6.47
CA GLY A 165 13.86 16.71 -5.51
C GLY A 165 13.57 15.29 -5.04
N ASN A 166 12.40 15.10 -4.45
CA ASN A 166 11.88 13.80 -4.06
C ASN A 166 11.37 13.09 -5.31
N GLN A 167 12.09 12.05 -5.73
CA GLN A 167 11.78 11.33 -6.96
C GLN A 167 12.06 9.83 -6.79
N VAL A 168 11.47 9.01 -7.66
CA VAL A 168 11.85 7.61 -7.88
C VAL A 168 12.75 7.52 -9.11
N ILE A 169 13.83 6.74 -9.00
CA ILE A 169 14.72 6.44 -10.13
C ILE A 169 14.55 4.95 -10.44
N ASN A 170 14.06 4.63 -11.63
CA ASN A 170 13.92 3.25 -12.08
C ASN A 170 15.10 2.89 -13.00
N TRP A 171 16.02 2.07 -12.51
CA TRP A 171 17.17 1.54 -13.27
C TRP A 171 17.00 0.07 -13.62
N GLY A 172 15.74 -0.39 -13.73
CA GLY A 172 15.39 -1.78 -14.01
C GLY A 172 15.24 -2.60 -12.72
N GLU A 173 14.33 -3.58 -12.79
CA GLU A 173 14.03 -4.52 -11.71
C GLU A 173 14.45 -5.93 -12.12
N SER A 174 15.18 -6.63 -11.24
CA SER A 174 15.52 -8.04 -11.47
C SER A 174 14.27 -8.88 -11.25
N THR A 175 13.80 -9.58 -12.28
CA THR A 175 12.61 -10.44 -12.20
C THR A 175 12.86 -11.76 -11.45
N PHE A 176 14.13 -12.08 -11.14
CA PHE A 176 14.53 -13.38 -10.59
C PHE A 176 15.13 -13.33 -9.19
N ILE A 177 15.79 -12.23 -8.81
CA ILE A 177 16.41 -12.08 -7.48
C ILE A 177 15.84 -10.82 -6.86
N GLN A 178 15.16 -10.96 -5.72
CA GLN A 178 14.75 -9.82 -4.91
C GLN A 178 16.02 -9.07 -4.44
N GLY A 179 16.22 -7.85 -4.94
CA GLY A 179 17.44 -7.06 -4.75
C GLY A 179 17.95 -6.46 -6.07
N GLY A 180 18.97 -5.61 -5.99
CA GLY A 180 19.55 -4.89 -7.15
C GLY A 180 19.34 -3.38 -7.07
N MET A 181 19.55 -2.66 -8.18
CA MET A 181 19.52 -1.17 -8.15
C MET A 181 18.17 -0.59 -7.78
N SER A 182 17.07 -1.34 -7.86
CA SER A 182 15.76 -0.89 -7.36
C SER A 182 15.74 -0.67 -5.83
N SER A 183 16.66 -1.28 -5.06
CA SER A 183 16.74 -1.12 -3.60
C SER A 183 17.05 0.31 -3.14
N ILE A 184 17.49 1.18 -4.05
CA ILE A 184 17.66 2.62 -3.79
C ILE A 184 16.33 3.34 -3.57
N ASN A 185 15.20 2.71 -3.93
CA ASN A 185 13.86 3.22 -3.73
C ASN A 185 13.18 2.42 -2.60
N PRO A 186 13.05 2.99 -1.39
CA PRO A 186 12.41 2.31 -0.27
C PRO A 186 10.95 1.99 -0.58
N VAL A 187 10.44 0.88 -0.03
CA VAL A 187 9.07 0.42 -0.28
C VAL A 187 8.23 0.56 0.98
N ASN A 188 6.97 0.95 0.82
CA ASN A 188 5.93 0.84 1.84
C ASN A 188 5.03 -0.34 1.49
N VAL A 189 5.20 -1.45 2.22
CA VAL A 189 4.44 -2.69 1.98
C VAL A 189 2.95 -2.49 2.29
N ASN A 190 2.61 -1.58 3.22
CA ASN A 190 1.23 -1.34 3.63
C ASN A 190 0.44 -0.68 2.50
N SER A 191 1.08 0.21 1.75
CA SER A 191 0.46 0.84 0.57
C SER A 191 0.03 -0.21 -0.46
N LEU A 192 0.78 -1.31 -0.65
CA LEU A 192 0.40 -2.42 -1.56
C LEU A 192 -0.81 -3.22 -1.07
N ARG A 193 -1.09 -3.13 0.23
CA ARG A 193 -2.18 -3.84 0.91
C ARG A 193 -3.40 -2.96 1.11
N VAL A 194 -3.42 -1.73 0.61
CA VAL A 194 -4.65 -0.93 0.55
C VAL A 194 -5.53 -1.45 -0.59
N PRO A 195 -6.85 -1.65 -0.40
CA PRO A 195 -7.75 -1.95 -1.51
C PRO A 195 -7.62 -0.92 -2.65
N GLY A 196 -7.40 -1.39 -3.88
CA GLY A 196 -7.14 -0.52 -5.02
C GLY A 196 -5.72 0.06 -5.09
N ALA A 197 -4.76 -0.51 -4.35
CA ALA A 197 -3.36 -0.07 -4.34
C ALA A 197 -2.70 -0.03 -5.72
N GLU A 198 -1.77 0.92 -5.88
CA GLU A 198 -0.93 1.03 -7.06
C GLU A 198 0.56 1.00 -6.70
N LEU A 199 1.41 0.50 -7.62
CA LEU A 199 2.84 0.38 -7.37
C LEU A 199 3.50 1.74 -7.09
N ARG A 200 3.04 2.81 -7.77
CA ARG A 200 3.55 4.17 -7.58
C ARG A 200 3.28 4.75 -6.18
N GLU A 201 2.37 4.16 -5.42
CA GLU A 201 2.04 4.55 -4.04
C GLU A 201 2.90 3.81 -3.01
N ALA A 202 3.45 2.66 -3.41
CA ALA A 202 4.29 1.82 -2.57
C ALA A 202 5.77 2.21 -2.63
N ILE A 203 6.25 2.73 -3.76
CA ILE A 203 7.64 3.14 -3.90
C ILE A 203 7.81 4.56 -3.36
N LYS A 204 8.58 4.72 -2.28
CA LYS A 204 8.76 6.00 -1.59
C LYS A 204 9.80 6.87 -2.31
N PRO A 205 9.45 8.08 -2.74
CA PRO A 205 10.41 8.97 -3.37
C PRO A 205 11.39 9.53 -2.32
N VAL A 206 12.66 9.66 -2.69
CA VAL A 206 13.74 10.14 -1.81
C VAL A 206 14.43 11.35 -2.43
N PRO A 207 14.92 12.31 -1.62
CA PRO A 207 15.54 13.53 -2.12
C PRO A 207 16.87 13.20 -2.80
N ARG A 208 16.93 13.45 -4.11
CA ARG A 208 18.06 13.12 -4.98
C ARG A 208 18.28 14.20 -6.02
N ILE A 209 19.55 14.34 -6.40
CA ILE A 209 19.97 14.93 -7.67
C ILE A 209 20.19 13.75 -8.62
N TRP A 210 19.59 13.78 -9.81
CA TRP A 210 19.86 12.82 -10.88
C TRP A 210 20.23 13.57 -12.15
N ALA A 211 21.16 13.03 -12.93
CA ALA A 211 21.55 13.59 -14.22
C ALA A 211 21.76 12.47 -15.24
N SER A 212 21.40 12.74 -16.49
CA SER A 212 21.65 11.87 -17.65
C SER A 212 22.25 12.69 -18.78
N LEU A 213 23.40 12.25 -19.29
CA LEU A 213 24.11 12.88 -20.40
C LEU A 213 24.20 11.92 -21.58
N GLY A 214 23.70 12.34 -22.75
CA GLY A 214 23.92 11.65 -24.02
C GLY A 214 25.38 11.81 -24.48
N ALA A 215 26.27 10.94 -23.99
CA ALA A 215 27.70 11.01 -24.30
C ALA A 215 27.99 10.91 -25.81
N THR A 216 27.21 10.09 -26.53
CA THR A 216 27.18 9.92 -28.01
C THR A 216 25.76 9.55 -28.45
N ASP A 217 25.50 9.45 -29.76
CA ASP A 217 24.21 9.04 -30.34
C ASP A 217 23.70 7.66 -29.89
N LYS A 218 24.56 6.84 -29.26
CA LYS A 218 24.24 5.46 -28.84
C LYS A 218 24.55 5.19 -27.37
N VAL A 219 25.11 6.15 -26.66
CA VAL A 219 25.60 5.95 -25.29
C VAL A 219 25.15 7.11 -24.42
N SER A 220 24.39 6.81 -23.37
CA SER A 220 24.11 7.73 -22.28
C SER A 220 24.88 7.32 -21.02
N VAL A 221 25.19 8.31 -20.18
CA VAL A 221 25.75 8.09 -18.84
C VAL A 221 24.80 8.74 -17.85
N GLU A 222 24.36 7.96 -16.86
CA GLU A 222 23.48 8.42 -15.80
C GLU A 222 24.16 8.36 -14.44
N GLY A 223 23.78 9.27 -13.55
CA GLY A 223 24.24 9.26 -12.17
C GLY A 223 23.25 9.97 -11.26
N PHE A 224 23.30 9.62 -9.97
CA PHE A 224 22.54 10.35 -8.95
C PHE A 224 23.34 10.51 -7.66
N TYR A 225 22.95 11.50 -6.88
CA TYR A 225 23.42 11.72 -5.51
C TYR A 225 22.21 11.83 -4.58
N GLN A 226 22.16 10.98 -3.55
CA GLN A 226 21.08 10.94 -2.59
C GLN A 226 21.47 11.65 -1.30
N THR A 227 20.69 12.65 -0.91
CA THR A 227 21.00 13.49 0.26
C THR A 227 20.47 12.90 1.56
N ASN A 228 19.32 12.23 1.50
CA ASN A 228 18.71 11.63 2.68
C ASN A 228 18.23 10.21 2.40
N TRP A 229 18.23 9.41 3.45
CA TRP A 229 17.69 8.06 3.44
C TRP A 229 16.24 8.05 3.94
N LYS A 230 15.42 7.14 3.39
CA LYS A 230 14.10 6.79 3.93
C LYS A 230 14.07 5.28 4.21
N LYS A 231 13.43 4.90 5.32
CA LYS A 231 13.25 3.49 5.67
C LYS A 231 12.20 2.80 4.80
N THR A 232 12.40 1.52 4.53
CA THR A 232 11.33 0.61 4.11
C THR A 232 10.32 0.49 5.26
N ILE A 233 9.04 0.52 4.93
CA ILE A 233 7.94 0.40 5.89
C ILE A 233 7.30 -0.97 5.69
N ILE A 234 7.17 -1.70 6.80
CA ILE A 234 6.52 -3.02 6.88
C ILE A 234 5.18 -2.90 7.61
N ASP A 235 4.41 -3.98 7.62
CA ASP A 235 3.13 -4.08 8.34
C ASP A 235 3.32 -3.73 9.83
N PRO A 236 2.55 -2.78 10.39
CA PRO A 236 2.66 -2.45 11.81
C PRO A 236 2.09 -3.58 12.66
N VAL A 237 2.51 -3.62 13.92
CA VAL A 237 2.13 -4.68 14.86
C VAL A 237 0.62 -4.74 15.02
N GLY A 238 0.09 -5.97 15.00
CA GLY A 238 -1.32 -6.26 15.19
C GLY A 238 -2.26 -5.86 14.05
N SER A 239 -1.77 -5.26 12.97
CA SER A 239 -2.57 -5.05 11.75
C SER A 239 -2.85 -6.37 11.02
N TYR A 240 -3.86 -6.39 10.14
CA TYR A 240 -4.38 -7.62 9.52
C TYR A 240 -3.33 -8.47 8.79
N PHE A 241 -2.34 -7.83 8.18
CA PHE A 241 -1.26 -8.51 7.47
C PHE A 241 0.05 -8.59 8.26
N SER A 242 0.04 -8.15 9.52
CA SER A 242 1.18 -8.29 10.40
C SER A 242 1.48 -9.76 10.64
N THR A 243 2.75 -10.13 10.44
CA THR A 243 3.28 -11.48 10.69
C THR A 243 4.27 -11.50 11.85
N SER A 244 4.51 -10.33 12.46
CA SER A 244 5.49 -10.13 13.52
C SER A 244 5.02 -9.02 14.44
N ASP A 245 5.02 -9.32 15.73
CA ASP A 245 4.71 -8.38 16.80
C ASP A 245 6.00 -7.77 17.39
N LEU A 246 7.17 -8.11 16.81
CA LEU A 246 8.49 -7.69 17.29
C LEU A 246 9.10 -6.54 16.49
N ALA A 247 8.62 -6.32 15.27
CA ALA A 247 9.22 -5.36 14.35
C ALA A 247 8.12 -4.69 13.53
N GLY A 248 8.22 -3.37 13.40
CA GLY A 248 7.19 -2.53 12.81
C GLY A 248 6.79 -1.43 13.78
N ASP A 249 6.03 -0.45 13.27
CA ASP A 249 5.51 0.60 14.14
C ASP A 249 4.46 -0.02 15.10
N GLY A 250 4.53 0.33 16.39
CA GLY A 250 3.73 -0.28 17.46
C GLY A 250 4.36 -1.49 18.18
N ALA A 251 5.57 -1.92 17.80
CA ALA A 251 6.28 -2.98 18.52
C ALA A 251 6.85 -2.49 19.86
N GLU A 252 6.50 -3.17 20.96
CA GLU A 252 6.92 -2.76 22.32
C GLU A 252 7.71 -3.84 23.08
N LYS A 253 7.46 -5.12 22.79
CA LYS A 253 7.97 -6.23 23.62
C LYS A 253 8.26 -7.48 22.81
N VAL A 254 9.22 -8.26 23.30
CA VAL A 254 9.57 -9.59 22.79
C VAL A 254 9.28 -10.62 23.87
N VAL A 255 8.47 -11.63 23.57
CA VAL A 255 8.17 -12.73 24.48
C VAL A 255 9.07 -13.92 24.19
N LEU A 256 10.00 -14.23 25.09
CA LEU A 256 11.02 -15.27 24.89
C LEU A 256 10.61 -16.67 25.41
N GLY A 257 9.42 -16.82 25.99
CA GLY A 257 8.98 -18.08 26.61
C GLY A 257 8.56 -19.19 25.65
N PHE A 258 8.41 -18.89 24.34
CA PHE A 258 8.08 -19.83 23.24
C PHE A 258 7.05 -20.94 23.56
N GLY A 259 6.05 -20.65 24.40
CA GLY A 259 4.91 -21.53 24.67
C GLY A 259 5.27 -22.96 25.13
N SER A 260 6.47 -23.18 25.66
CA SER A 260 7.01 -24.49 26.00
C SER A 260 7.53 -24.46 27.43
N TYR A 261 7.17 -25.46 28.25
CA TYR A 261 7.79 -25.65 29.55
C TYR A 261 9.20 -26.21 29.36
N PRO A 262 10.19 -25.83 30.18
CA PRO A 262 11.45 -26.57 30.22
C PRO A 262 11.16 -27.97 30.75
N ASP A 263 11.53 -28.99 29.96
CA ASP A 263 11.53 -30.40 30.38
C ASP A 263 12.57 -30.66 31.48
#